data_AF-A0A1F8MZE9-F1
#
_entry.id   AF-A0A1F8MZE9-F1
#
_cell.length_a   1.000
_cell.length_b   1.000
_cell.length_c   1.000
_cell.angle_alpha   90.00
_cell.angle_beta   90.00
_cell.angle_gamma   90.00
#
_symmetry.space_group_name_H-M   'P 1'
#
loop_
_entity.id
_entity.type
_entity.pdbx_description
1 polymer ?
#
loop_
_entity_poly.entity_id
_entity_poly.type
_entity_poly.pdbx_seq_one_letter_code
_entity_poly.pdbx_strand_id
1 'polypeptide(L)'
;MTPRQFVALIERHNRAEEWQDYRAGIIASTIVNMLRGKGSKTYEPKDFMPKHEKQEQTPEQQLAIVENYMKMIGGEDKRWQAK
;
A
#
# COMPACT_ATOMS: atom_id res chain seq x y z
N MET A 1 11.64 -14.86 17.38
CA MET A 1 11.27 -14.16 16.14
C MET A 1 12.02 -12.85 16.10
N THR A 2 12.82 -12.59 15.05
CA THR A 2 13.55 -11.32 14.89
C THR A 2 12.66 -10.27 14.21
N PRO A 3 12.98 -8.96 14.30
CA PRO A 3 12.23 -7.92 13.59
C PRO A 3 12.13 -8.20 12.07
N ARG A 4 13.21 -8.70 11.45
CA ARG A 4 13.20 -9.11 10.03
C ARG A 4 12.25 -10.26 9.74
N GLN A 5 12.20 -11.27 10.62
CA GLN A 5 11.28 -12.40 10.47
C GLN A 5 9.82 -11.97 10.62
N PHE A 6 9.53 -11.02 11.53
CA PHE A 6 8.19 -10.47 11.72
C PHE A 6 7.72 -9.68 10.49
N VAL A 7 8.58 -8.81 9.94
CA VAL A 7 8.27 -8.06 8.71
C VAL A 7 8.00 -9.02 7.54
N ALA A 8 8.86 -10.03 7.33
CA ALA A 8 8.66 -11.02 6.28
C ALA A 8 7.33 -11.80 6.43
N LEU A 9 6.89 -12.05 7.66
CA LEU A 9 5.61 -12.70 7.94
C LEU A 9 4.42 -11.80 7.57
N ILE A 10 4.49 -10.51 7.95
CA ILE A 10 3.47 -9.52 7.57
C ILE A 10 3.40 -9.38 6.05
N GLU A 11 4.54 -9.23 5.37
CA GLU A 11 4.57 -9.10 3.91
C GLU A 11 3.94 -10.30 3.21
N ARG A 12 4.22 -11.51 3.72
CA ARG A 12 3.60 -12.74 3.19
C ARG A 12 2.10 -12.75 3.43
N HIS A 13 1.65 -12.35 4.62
CA HIS A 13 0.24 -12.30 4.97
C HIS A 13 -0.52 -11.30 4.10
N ASN A 14 -0.04 -10.06 4.00
CA ASN A 14 -0.64 -9.02 3.18
C ASN A 14 -0.72 -9.44 1.71
N ARG A 15 0.34 -10.09 1.20
CA ARG A 15 0.31 -10.65 -0.17
C ARG A 15 -0.77 -11.72 -0.30
N ALA A 16 -0.92 -12.60 0.68
CA ALA A 16 -1.96 -13.62 0.60
C ALA A 16 -3.37 -13.02 0.58
N GLU A 17 -3.62 -11.98 1.39
CA GLU A 17 -4.89 -11.24 1.39
C GLU A 17 -5.14 -10.53 0.04
N GLU A 18 -4.14 -9.82 -0.49
CA GLU A 18 -4.25 -9.15 -1.79
C GLU A 18 -4.62 -10.13 -2.92
N TRP A 19 -4.07 -11.34 -2.89
CA TRP A 19 -4.41 -12.40 -3.84
C TRP A 19 -5.83 -12.95 -3.63
N GLN A 20 -6.32 -13.01 -2.39
CA GLN A 20 -7.70 -13.40 -2.11
C GLN A 20 -8.68 -12.35 -2.64
N ASP A 21 -8.41 -11.07 -2.38
CA ASP A 21 -9.22 -9.95 -2.87
C ASP A 21 -9.23 -9.87 -4.40
N TYR A 22 -8.08 -10.11 -5.04
CA TYR A 22 -8.01 -10.11 -6.51
C TYR A 22 -8.89 -11.21 -7.12
N ARG A 23 -8.89 -12.42 -6.54
CA ARG A 23 -9.77 -13.52 -6.98
C ARG A 23 -11.24 -13.18 -6.77
N ALA A 24 -11.58 -12.59 -5.63
CA ALA A 24 -12.94 -12.13 -5.36
C ALA A 24 -13.38 -11.06 -6.37
N GLY A 25 -12.50 -10.10 -6.69
CA GLY A 25 -12.73 -9.07 -7.70
C GLY A 25 -12.96 -9.63 -9.11
N ILE A 26 -12.21 -10.67 -9.50
CA ILE A 26 -12.45 -11.37 -10.78
C ILE A 26 -13.86 -11.95 -10.81
N ILE A 27 -14.26 -12.67 -9.77
CA ILE A 27 -15.58 -13.30 -9.67
C ILE A 27 -16.68 -12.23 -9.73
N ALA A 28 -16.56 -11.17 -8.92
CA ALA A 28 -17.52 -10.07 -8.88
C ALA A 28 -17.63 -9.36 -10.23
N SER A 29 -16.50 -9.00 -10.84
CA SER A 29 -16.48 -8.32 -12.15
C SER A 29 -17.11 -9.17 -13.25
N THR A 30 -16.91 -10.49 -13.22
CA THR A 30 -17.51 -11.42 -14.18
C THR A 30 -19.02 -11.47 -14.04
N ILE A 31 -19.52 -11.62 -12.80
CA ILE A 31 -20.96 -11.67 -12.51
C ILE A 31 -21.63 -10.36 -12.91
N VAL A 32 -21.07 -9.22 -12.51
CA VAL A 32 -21.65 -7.91 -12.83
C VAL A 32 -21.65 -7.66 -14.33
N ASN A 33 -20.55 -7.95 -15.04
CA ASN A 33 -20.49 -7.76 -16.48
C ASN A 33 -21.40 -8.71 -17.28
N MET A 34 -21.72 -9.88 -16.72
CA MET A 34 -22.71 -10.79 -17.31
C MET A 34 -24.14 -10.24 -17.18
N LEU A 35 -24.45 -9.63 -16.03
CA LEU A 35 -25.79 -9.11 -15.71
C LEU A 35 -26.05 -7.69 -16.22
N ARG A 36 -25.01 -6.99 -16.68
CA ARG A 36 -25.12 -5.59 -17.09
C ARG A 36 -25.95 -5.41 -18.37
N GLY A 37 -26.68 -4.30 -18.46
CA GLY A 37 -27.42 -3.92 -19.68
C GLY A 37 -26.51 -3.48 -20.83
N LYS A 38 -26.99 -3.56 -22.07
CA LYS A 38 -26.26 -3.01 -23.24
C LYS A 38 -25.97 -1.53 -23.05
N GLY A 39 -24.74 -1.11 -23.34
CA GLY A 39 -24.28 0.28 -23.21
C GLY A 39 -23.93 0.73 -21.78
N SER A 40 -24.04 -0.14 -20.78
CA SER A 40 -23.62 0.17 -19.41
C SER A 40 -22.10 0.04 -19.20
N LYS A 41 -21.58 0.67 -18.13
CA LYS A 41 -20.15 0.60 -17.76
C LYS A 41 -19.66 -0.86 -17.70
N THR A 42 -18.49 -1.13 -18.26
CA THR A 42 -17.75 -2.38 -18.02
C THR A 42 -16.99 -2.25 -16.70
N TYR A 43 -17.07 -3.26 -15.85
CA TYR A 43 -16.39 -3.28 -14.56
C TYR A 43 -15.13 -4.13 -14.63
N GLU A 44 -14.05 -3.67 -14.04
CA GLU A 44 -12.79 -4.40 -13.93
C GLU A 44 -12.64 -5.01 -12.52
N PRO A 45 -11.84 -6.08 -12.33
CA PRO A 45 -11.61 -6.65 -10.99
C PRO A 45 -11.19 -5.61 -9.95
N LYS A 46 -10.36 -4.63 -10.37
CA LYS A 46 -9.87 -3.54 -9.52
C LYS A 46 -10.98 -2.63 -8.96
N ASP A 47 -12.14 -2.54 -9.62
CA ASP A 47 -13.29 -1.77 -9.12
C ASP A 47 -13.88 -2.39 -7.83
N PHE A 48 -13.57 -3.66 -7.54
CA PHE A 48 -14.06 -4.43 -6.39
C PHE A 48 -12.96 -4.76 -5.37
N MET A 49 -11.74 -4.22 -5.53
CA MET A 49 -10.65 -4.42 -4.57
C MET A 49 -10.61 -3.30 -3.51
N PRO A 50 -10.04 -3.55 -2.32
CA PRO A 50 -9.81 -2.50 -1.34
C PRO A 50 -8.94 -1.37 -1.91
N LYS A 51 -9.40 -0.13 -1.76
CA LYS A 51 -8.61 1.05 -2.11
C LYS A 51 -7.67 1.36 -0.97
N HIS A 52 -6.38 1.11 -1.20
CA HIS A 52 -5.34 1.59 -0.31
C HIS A 52 -5.09 3.06 -0.65
N GLU A 53 -5.67 3.97 0.13
CA GLU A 53 -5.28 5.38 0.07
C GLU A 53 -3.83 5.47 0.53
N LYS A 54 -2.90 5.60 -0.43
CA LYS A 54 -1.57 6.10 -0.10
C LYS A 54 -1.79 7.56 0.29
N GLN A 55 -1.77 7.85 1.58
CA GLN A 55 -1.69 9.23 2.03
C GLN A 55 -0.39 9.81 1.49
N GLU A 56 -0.50 10.74 0.54
CA GLU A 56 0.65 11.47 0.03
C GLU A 56 1.26 12.25 1.19
N GLN A 57 2.54 12.00 1.46
CA GLN A 57 3.24 12.71 2.53
C GLN A 57 3.62 14.10 2.05
N THR A 58 3.36 15.12 2.86
CA THR A 58 3.89 16.46 2.57
C THR A 58 5.43 16.45 2.72
N PRO A 59 6.17 17.39 2.08
CA PRO A 59 7.61 17.49 2.25
C PRO A 59 8.05 17.57 3.72
N GLU A 60 7.25 18.23 4.57
CA GLU A 60 7.50 18.38 6.00
C GLU A 60 7.33 17.04 6.74
N GLN A 61 6.32 16.24 6.37
CA GLN A 61 6.10 14.91 6.94
C GLN A 61 7.23 13.95 6.56
N GLN A 62 7.70 14.00 5.32
CA GLN A 62 8.86 13.21 4.89
C GLN A 62 10.12 13.59 5.67
N LEU A 63 10.36 14.89 5.86
CA LEU A 63 11.49 15.38 6.62
C LEU A 63 11.45 14.90 8.07
N ALA A 64 10.29 14.98 8.73
CA ALA A 64 10.10 14.52 10.10
C ALA A 64 10.35 13.01 10.26
N ILE A 65 9.99 12.21 9.26
CA ILE A 65 10.27 10.76 9.25
C ILE A 65 11.78 10.50 9.17
N VAL A 66 12.48 11.21 8.28
CA VAL A 66 13.94 11.08 8.10
C VAL A 66 14.68 11.52 9.37
N GLU A 67 14.28 12.64 9.98
CA GLU A 67 14.86 13.15 11.23
C GLU A 67 14.70 12.16 12.38
N ASN A 68 13.51 11.59 12.55
CA ASN A 68 13.24 10.57 13.57
C ASN A 68 14.07 9.31 13.33
N TYR A 69 14.18 8.86 12.08
CA TYR A 69 14.99 7.71 11.71
C TYR A 69 16.48 7.95 12.00
N MET A 70 17.02 9.12 11.63
CA MET A 70 18.39 9.53 11.94
C MET A 70 18.65 9.51 13.44
N LYS A 71 17.74 10.07 14.25
CA LYS A 71 17.86 10.06 15.71
C LYS A 71 17.87 8.64 16.30
N MET A 72 17.04 7.75 15.77
CA MET A 72 16.98 6.35 16.23
C MET A 72 18.25 5.55 15.92
N ILE A 73 18.91 5.83 14.79
CA ILE A 73 20.13 5.14 14.38
C ILE A 73 21.42 5.83 14.86
N GLY A 74 21.29 6.94 15.61
CA GLY A 74 22.43 7.72 16.11
C GLY A 74 23.15 8.53 15.03
N GLY A 75 22.50 8.83 13.91
CA GLY A 75 23.03 9.68 12.85
C GLY A 75 22.97 11.17 13.21
N GLU A 76 23.97 11.93 12.77
CA GLU A 76 24.03 13.38 12.96
C GLU A 76 23.38 14.14 11.80
N ASP A 77 22.59 15.16 12.12
CA ASP A 77 22.05 16.11 11.15
C ASP A 77 23.13 17.13 10.75
N LYS A 78 23.59 17.06 9.50
CA LYS A 78 24.71 17.87 8.99
C LYS A 78 24.26 19.07 8.15
N ARG A 79 22.97 19.39 8.09
CA ARG A 79 22.44 20.50 7.28
C ARG A 79 23.09 21.85 7.59
N TRP A 80 23.58 22.04 8.82
CA TRP A 80 24.24 23.27 9.27
C TRP A 80 25.78 23.20 9.30
N GLN A 81 26.37 22.05 8.95
CA GLN A 81 27.83 21.84 8.96
C GLN A 81 28.49 22.08 7.59
N ALA A 82 27.71 22.32 6.54
CA ALA A 82 28.21 22.77 5.25
C ALA A 82 28.27 24.30 5.21
N LYS A 83 29.30 24.88 5.83
CA LYS A 83 29.72 26.28 5.63
C LYS A 83 31.21 26.32 5.36
#